data_AF-A0A318CLZ2-F1
#
_entry.id   AF-A0A318CLZ2-F1
#
_cell.length_a   1.000
_cell.length_b   1.000
_cell.length_c   1.000
_cell.angle_alpha   90.00
_cell.angle_beta   90.00
_cell.angle_gamma   90.00
#
_symmetry.space_group_name_H-M   'P 1'
#
loop_
_entity.id
_entity.type
_entity.pdbx_description
1 polymer ?
#
loop_
_entity_poly.entity_id
_entity_poly.type
_entity_poly.pdbx_seq_one_letter_code
_entity_poly.pdbx_strand_id
1 'polypeptide(L)'
;MRKTLIAAFAVALLLLVLPGCLPKLPKDLQAAIEIVKGILPDEIPQGSEYICSFYSKELTSGSKIDLENPGSIVDGNIDGVAATDNTITVNEPSYLFLLDLDPGSFFAHPVKAIVVGVSGQYRVISGKWLPRVDEVVPDELKLPIPPKERLVDWNVVLKKPTGLLKNPVIDKIVPDWGEGEAIIVVQGLLPSESLYADSIQSYTQFLNLAMAYRDAMPEGMVEVQGIFGEGAANILTSINSYAAKKEIVTVYIIAHGDTDAIRLGGVWHYAWQFRTVFSSYPLTQFNFLLGSCHSGSFIDDLNTLENIRTVLTACREQEGATRDMDQRYSLVSPYELMNDFNPSDVGSEWTSSIVDGAVSILKDPTQFNLVRADSVIYDVPVTSMLLKKAHMAALGNWAPYYSENLDLSNRIGKSVPLKYCSWE
;
A
#
# COMPACT_ATOMS: atom_id res chain seq x y z
N MET A 1 2.80 -10.39 -51.94
CA MET A 1 3.26 -11.23 -50.81
C MET A 1 4.77 -11.24 -50.61
N ARG A 2 5.61 -11.60 -51.61
CA ARG A 2 7.07 -11.73 -51.41
C ARG A 2 7.80 -10.43 -51.02
N LYS A 3 7.38 -9.27 -51.55
CA LYS A 3 7.96 -7.96 -51.19
C LYS A 3 7.52 -7.45 -49.81
N THR A 4 6.32 -7.79 -49.38
CA THR A 4 5.76 -7.42 -48.06
C THR A 4 6.40 -8.23 -46.94
N LEU A 5 6.70 -9.51 -47.18
CA LEU A 5 7.43 -10.37 -46.22
C LEU A 5 8.88 -9.92 -46.03
N ILE A 6 9.57 -9.50 -47.10
CA ILE A 6 10.96 -9.03 -47.02
C ILE A 6 11.04 -7.68 -46.28
N ALA A 7 10.07 -6.79 -46.48
CA ALA A 7 10.00 -5.53 -45.73
C ALA A 7 9.71 -5.75 -44.23
N ALA A 8 8.80 -6.67 -43.90
CA ALA A 8 8.51 -7.02 -42.50
C ALA A 8 9.71 -7.68 -41.80
N PHE A 9 10.45 -8.55 -42.51
CA PHE A 9 11.66 -9.17 -41.97
C PHE A 9 12.80 -8.15 -41.82
N ALA A 10 12.94 -7.20 -42.74
CA ALA A 10 13.94 -6.14 -42.64
C ALA A 10 13.66 -5.16 -41.50
N VAL A 11 12.39 -4.82 -41.23
CA VAL A 11 11.99 -3.97 -40.09
C VAL A 11 12.17 -4.71 -38.75
N ALA A 12 11.84 -6.00 -38.69
CA ALA A 12 12.10 -6.82 -37.51
C ALA A 12 13.60 -6.99 -37.23
N LEU A 13 14.43 -7.15 -38.28
CA LEU A 13 15.89 -7.18 -38.14
C LEU A 13 16.45 -5.79 -37.77
N LEU A 14 15.89 -4.69 -38.30
CA LEU A 14 16.31 -3.33 -37.92
C LEU A 14 15.97 -3.00 -36.46
N LEU A 15 14.87 -3.53 -35.93
CA LEU A 15 14.48 -3.41 -34.52
C LEU A 15 15.33 -4.30 -33.58
N LEU A 16 15.93 -5.38 -34.10
CA LEU A 16 16.88 -6.24 -33.36
C LEU A 16 18.34 -5.76 -33.44
N VAL A 17 18.70 -4.93 -34.42
CA VAL A 17 20.08 -4.46 -34.70
C VAL A 17 20.25 -2.96 -34.40
N LEU A 18 19.26 -2.30 -33.82
CA LEU A 18 19.49 -1.04 -33.11
C LEU A 18 19.80 -1.40 -31.65
N PRO A 19 21.07 -1.62 -31.25
CA PRO A 19 21.43 -1.25 -29.91
C PRO A 19 21.18 0.25 -29.91
N GLY A 20 20.03 0.67 -29.36
CA GLY A 20 19.95 2.01 -28.82
C GLY A 20 21.24 2.19 -28.04
N CYS A 21 22.00 3.24 -28.34
CA CYS A 21 23.20 3.59 -27.61
C CYS A 21 22.79 3.86 -26.16
N LEU A 22 22.52 2.80 -25.40
CA LEU A 22 22.56 2.80 -23.96
C LEU A 22 23.99 3.23 -23.66
N PRO A 23 24.20 4.36 -22.98
CA PRO A 23 25.54 4.76 -22.60
C PRO A 23 26.18 3.57 -21.90
N LYS A 24 27.39 3.17 -22.35
CA LYS A 24 28.13 2.10 -21.69
C LYS A 24 28.27 2.50 -20.22
N LEU A 25 27.78 1.65 -19.32
CA LEU A 25 27.93 1.85 -17.89
C LEU A 25 29.43 2.05 -17.57
N PRO A 26 29.79 2.90 -16.60
CA PRO A 26 31.16 3.01 -16.11
C PRO A 26 31.76 1.64 -15.82
N LYS A 27 33.05 1.44 -16.11
CA LYS A 27 33.72 0.15 -15.88
C LYS A 27 33.64 -0.29 -14.42
N ASP A 28 33.77 0.66 -13.51
CA ASP A 28 33.77 0.39 -12.08
C ASP A 28 32.36 0.01 -11.59
N LEU A 29 31.31 0.61 -12.15
CA LEU A 29 29.93 0.18 -11.92
C LEU A 29 29.69 -1.25 -12.47
N GLN A 30 30.22 -1.59 -13.65
CA GLN A 30 30.12 -2.96 -14.17
C GLN A 30 30.80 -3.98 -13.26
N ALA A 31 31.99 -3.65 -12.73
CA ALA A 31 32.68 -4.50 -11.76
C ALA A 31 31.87 -4.66 -10.47
N ALA A 32 31.28 -3.57 -9.95
CA ALA A 32 30.41 -3.62 -8.79
C ALA A 32 29.15 -4.47 -9.02
N ILE A 33 28.53 -4.39 -10.20
CA ILE A 33 27.39 -5.24 -10.58
C ILE A 33 27.75 -6.72 -10.52
N GLU A 34 28.93 -7.12 -11.01
CA GLU A 34 29.35 -8.52 -10.97
C GLU A 34 29.64 -9.00 -9.54
N ILE A 35 30.15 -8.13 -8.66
CA ILE A 35 30.28 -8.42 -7.23
C ILE A 35 28.91 -8.65 -6.61
N VAL A 36 27.94 -7.76 -6.88
CA VAL A 36 26.57 -7.89 -6.36
C VAL A 36 25.93 -9.21 -6.81
N LYS A 37 25.99 -9.54 -8.11
CA LYS A 37 25.51 -10.84 -8.61
C LYS A 37 26.15 -12.03 -7.92
N GLY A 38 27.43 -11.92 -7.57
CA GLY A 38 28.16 -12.97 -6.85
C GLY A 38 27.65 -13.22 -5.44
N ILE A 39 27.13 -12.19 -4.76
CA ILE A 39 26.65 -12.29 -3.37
C ILE A 39 25.13 -12.48 -3.25
N LEU A 40 24.36 -12.13 -4.29
CA LEU A 40 22.89 -12.23 -4.27
C LEU A 40 22.36 -13.61 -3.82
N PRO A 41 22.93 -14.76 -4.25
CA PRO A 41 22.44 -16.08 -3.82
C PRO A 41 22.47 -16.30 -2.30
N ASP A 42 23.41 -15.67 -1.59
CA ASP A 42 23.53 -15.77 -0.13
C ASP A 42 22.61 -14.77 0.59
N GLU A 43 22.23 -13.69 -0.09
CA GLU A 43 21.42 -12.60 0.45
C GLU A 43 19.91 -12.79 0.23
N ILE A 44 19.50 -13.65 -0.71
CA ILE A 44 18.11 -13.90 -1.08
C ILE A 44 17.61 -15.18 -0.39
N PRO A 45 16.58 -15.11 0.47
CA PRO A 45 15.99 -16.31 1.06
C PRO A 45 15.41 -17.24 -0.02
N GLN A 46 15.51 -18.56 0.22
CA GLN A 46 15.04 -19.55 -0.74
C GLN A 46 13.54 -19.36 -1.05
N GLY A 47 13.21 -19.28 -2.35
CA GLY A 47 11.83 -19.12 -2.81
C GLY A 47 11.28 -17.69 -2.72
N SER A 48 12.08 -16.72 -2.27
CA SER A 48 11.66 -15.32 -2.24
C SER A 48 11.68 -14.68 -3.62
N GLU A 49 10.72 -13.78 -3.84
CA GLU A 49 10.78 -12.85 -4.95
C GLU A 49 11.72 -11.71 -4.63
N TYR A 50 12.36 -11.15 -5.65
CA TYR A 50 13.23 -10.01 -5.47
C TYR A 50 13.38 -9.18 -6.75
N ILE A 51 13.72 -7.91 -6.53
CA ILE A 51 14.27 -7.00 -7.53
C ILE A 51 15.54 -6.39 -6.95
N CYS A 52 16.67 -6.60 -7.62
CA CYS A 52 17.92 -5.90 -7.33
C CYS A 52 18.13 -4.78 -8.35
N SER A 53 18.29 -3.55 -7.89
CA SER A 53 18.58 -2.38 -8.74
C SER A 53 19.71 -1.53 -8.16
N PHE A 54 20.28 -0.62 -8.97
CA PHE A 54 21.35 0.27 -8.52
C PHE A 54 20.96 1.74 -8.49
N TYR A 55 21.65 2.50 -7.63
CA TYR A 55 21.71 3.95 -7.62
C TYR A 55 22.73 4.43 -8.67
N SER A 56 22.29 5.25 -9.61
CA SER A 56 22.99 5.63 -10.85
C SER A 56 24.18 6.55 -10.62
N LYS A 57 24.26 7.22 -9.47
CA LYS A 57 25.39 8.09 -9.14
C LYS A 57 26.41 7.34 -8.28
N GLU A 58 27.68 7.60 -8.57
CA GLU A 58 28.78 7.20 -7.69
C GLU A 58 28.69 8.00 -6.38
N LEU A 59 28.78 7.28 -5.27
CA LEU A 59 28.89 7.84 -3.93
C LEU A 59 30.31 8.36 -3.72
N THR A 60 30.43 9.56 -3.16
CA THR A 60 31.72 10.14 -2.81
C THR A 60 32.17 9.72 -1.42
N SER A 61 33.48 9.72 -1.17
CA SER A 61 34.01 9.58 0.19
C SER A 61 33.37 10.62 1.12
N GLY A 62 32.92 10.17 2.28
CA GLY A 62 32.15 10.96 3.25
C GLY A 62 30.62 10.78 3.17
N SER A 63 30.08 10.27 2.06
CA SER A 63 28.63 10.00 1.95
C SER A 63 28.18 9.01 3.01
N LYS A 64 26.99 9.26 3.60
CA LYS A 64 26.38 8.39 4.60
C LYS A 64 25.21 7.64 4.00
N ILE A 65 25.25 6.31 4.14
CA ILE A 65 24.16 5.43 3.76
C ILE A 65 23.56 4.83 5.02
N ASP A 66 22.27 5.00 5.22
CA ASP A 66 21.50 4.25 6.20
C ASP A 66 20.18 3.79 5.56
N LEU A 67 19.34 3.15 6.36
CA LEU A 67 17.96 2.88 5.99
C LEU A 67 17.10 3.90 6.73
N GLU A 68 16.07 4.43 6.06
CA GLU A 68 15.09 5.27 6.73
C GLU A 68 14.58 4.54 7.98
N ASN A 69 14.61 5.15 9.17
CA ASN A 69 14.15 4.49 10.40
C ASN A 69 13.06 5.32 11.08
N PRO A 70 11.81 4.82 11.16
CA PRO A 70 10.70 5.40 11.91
C PRO A 70 11.06 5.89 13.31
N GLY A 71 11.77 5.06 14.08
CA GLY A 71 12.10 5.31 15.49
C GLY A 71 13.14 6.41 15.68
N SER A 72 13.84 6.80 14.61
CA SER A 72 14.78 7.93 14.63
C SER A 72 14.11 9.29 14.41
N ILE A 73 12.81 9.30 14.05
CA ILE A 73 12.02 10.48 13.70
C ILE A 73 11.00 10.81 14.81
N VAL A 74 10.90 9.98 15.85
CA VAL A 74 10.02 10.24 17.00
C VAL A 74 10.70 11.21 17.97
N ASP A 75 10.08 12.37 18.14
CA ASP A 75 10.32 13.27 19.27
C ASP A 75 10.21 12.48 20.58
N GLY A 76 11.35 12.17 21.19
CA GLY A 76 11.44 11.65 22.56
C GLY A 76 11.13 10.15 22.67
N ASN A 77 12.21 9.36 22.75
CA ASN A 77 12.25 8.01 23.31
C ASN A 77 11.16 7.73 24.35
N ILE A 78 10.28 6.78 24.04
CA ILE A 78 9.76 5.84 25.03
C ILE A 78 10.18 4.45 24.52
N ASP A 79 11.33 4.00 25.04
CA ASP A 79 11.86 2.64 24.98
C ASP A 79 12.29 2.04 23.62
N GLY A 80 12.69 2.88 22.67
CA GLY A 80 13.40 2.43 21.47
C GLY A 80 14.86 2.08 21.78
N VAL A 81 15.20 0.79 21.80
CA VAL A 81 16.59 0.33 21.70
C VAL A 81 17.23 1.06 20.51
N ALA A 82 18.24 1.90 20.77
CA ALA A 82 18.99 2.56 19.72
C ALA A 82 19.43 1.49 18.71
N ALA A 83 18.93 1.59 17.48
CA ALA A 83 19.34 0.69 16.42
C ALA A 83 20.87 0.77 16.35
N THR A 84 21.54 -0.35 16.61
CA THR A 84 22.98 -0.55 16.40
C THR A 84 23.38 0.09 15.06
N ASP A 85 24.40 0.95 15.07
CA ASP A 85 25.04 1.63 13.93
C ASP A 85 24.79 1.00 12.53
N ASN A 86 23.60 1.19 11.97
CA ASN A 86 23.21 0.70 10.64
C ASN A 86 23.55 1.75 9.55
N THR A 87 24.60 2.53 9.80
CA THR A 87 25.08 3.58 8.91
C THR A 87 26.43 3.17 8.31
N ILE A 88 26.52 3.16 6.99
CA ILE A 88 27.76 3.06 6.25
C ILE A 88 28.25 4.47 5.93
N THR A 89 29.39 4.87 6.50
CA THR A 89 30.14 6.01 5.95
C THR A 89 31.07 5.50 4.86
N VAL A 90 30.90 6.05 3.66
CA VAL A 90 31.67 5.72 2.47
C VAL A 90 33.08 6.28 2.61
N ASN A 91 34.12 5.45 2.49
CA ASN A 91 35.52 5.88 2.65
C ASN A 91 36.24 6.09 1.31
N GLU A 92 35.68 5.55 0.22
CA GLU A 92 36.20 5.63 -1.15
C GLU A 92 35.03 5.73 -2.13
N PRO A 93 35.25 6.16 -3.39
CA PRO A 93 34.20 6.12 -4.40
C PRO A 93 33.49 4.75 -4.43
N SER A 94 32.16 4.76 -4.38
CA SER A 94 31.36 3.54 -4.18
C SER A 94 30.04 3.58 -4.95
N TYR A 95 29.41 2.43 -5.13
CA TYR A 95 28.10 2.27 -5.76
C TYR A 95 27.10 1.67 -4.78
N LEU A 96 25.87 2.18 -4.79
CA LEU A 96 24.77 1.71 -3.96
C LEU A 96 23.81 0.85 -4.78
N PHE A 97 23.36 -0.24 -4.18
CA PHE A 97 22.35 -1.14 -4.72
C PHE A 97 21.25 -1.36 -3.69
N LEU A 98 20.03 -1.50 -4.19
CA LEU A 98 18.84 -1.86 -3.42
C LEU A 98 18.42 -3.27 -3.84
N LEU A 99 18.42 -4.18 -2.88
CA LEU A 99 17.76 -5.47 -2.99
C LEU A 99 16.41 -5.39 -2.28
N ASP A 100 15.33 -5.35 -3.06
CA ASP A 100 13.96 -5.43 -2.57
C ASP A 100 13.54 -6.91 -2.55
N LEU A 101 13.20 -7.43 -1.36
CA LEU A 101 12.79 -8.84 -1.16
C LEU A 101 11.27 -9.01 -1.08
N ASP A 102 10.51 -7.92 -1.24
CA ASP A 102 9.05 -8.00 -1.39
C ASP A 102 8.53 -6.96 -2.40
N PRO A 103 8.88 -7.12 -3.70
CA PRO A 103 8.59 -6.11 -4.69
C PRO A 103 7.09 -5.87 -4.85
N GLY A 104 6.69 -4.59 -4.85
CA GLY A 104 5.29 -4.17 -4.92
C GLY A 104 4.63 -3.95 -3.56
N SER A 105 5.31 -4.28 -2.46
CA SER A 105 4.87 -3.87 -1.13
C SER A 105 5.08 -2.38 -0.89
N PHE A 106 4.23 -1.83 -0.04
CA PHE A 106 4.40 -0.52 0.55
C PHE A 106 5.55 -0.53 1.56
N PHE A 107 5.90 0.68 2.00
CA PHE A 107 6.98 1.07 2.92
C PHE A 107 7.68 -0.05 3.70
N ALA A 108 6.98 -0.78 4.58
CA ALA A 108 7.61 -1.67 5.56
C ALA A 108 7.73 -3.09 5.03
N HIS A 109 8.85 -3.37 4.38
CA HIS A 109 9.11 -4.71 3.87
C HIS A 109 10.59 -5.00 3.81
N PRO A 110 10.99 -6.29 3.81
CA PRO A 110 12.40 -6.64 3.86
C PRO A 110 13.17 -6.08 2.65
N VAL A 111 14.17 -5.25 2.93
CA VAL A 111 15.08 -4.69 1.92
C VAL A 111 16.51 -4.73 2.43
N LYS A 112 17.47 -4.68 1.48
CA LYS A 112 18.89 -4.53 1.79
C LYS A 112 19.52 -3.43 0.96
N ALA A 113 20.36 -2.60 1.57
CA ALA A 113 21.28 -1.73 0.86
C ALA A 113 22.65 -2.40 0.78
N ILE A 114 23.19 -2.48 -0.43
CA ILE A 114 24.51 -3.04 -0.69
C ILE A 114 25.37 -1.91 -1.22
N VAL A 115 26.49 -1.63 -0.54
CA VAL A 115 27.47 -0.61 -0.96
C VAL A 115 28.73 -1.32 -1.41
N VAL A 116 29.18 -1.06 -2.63
CA VAL A 116 30.39 -1.66 -3.22
C VAL A 116 31.37 -0.55 -3.58
N GLY A 117 32.54 -0.54 -2.95
CA GLY A 117 33.62 0.40 -3.26
C GLY A 117 34.35 0.05 -4.55
N VAL A 118 35.01 1.02 -5.17
CA VAL A 118 35.84 0.80 -6.37
C VAL A 118 36.99 -0.18 -6.13
N SER A 119 37.39 -0.41 -4.87
CA SER A 119 38.35 -1.46 -4.51
C SER A 119 37.79 -2.89 -4.61
N GLY A 120 36.46 -3.02 -4.73
CA GLY A 120 35.71 -4.27 -4.68
C GLY A 120 35.30 -4.72 -3.26
N GLN A 121 35.67 -3.97 -2.21
CA GLN A 121 35.11 -4.18 -0.87
C GLN A 121 33.63 -3.84 -0.85
N TYR A 122 32.81 -4.64 -0.17
CA TYR A 122 31.37 -4.39 -0.07
C TYR A 122 30.86 -4.50 1.36
N ARG A 123 29.71 -3.87 1.60
CA ARG A 123 28.95 -3.92 2.85
C ARG A 123 27.46 -4.04 2.54
N VAL A 124 26.75 -4.78 3.40
CA VAL A 124 25.30 -4.97 3.30
C VAL A 124 24.66 -4.52 4.60
N ILE A 125 23.63 -3.68 4.50
CA ILE A 125 22.74 -3.32 5.61
C ILE A 125 21.34 -3.85 5.29
N SER A 126 20.73 -4.53 6.26
CA SER A 126 19.38 -5.08 6.15
C SER A 126 18.40 -4.25 6.98
N GLY A 127 17.17 -4.11 6.50
CA GLY A 127 16.10 -3.46 7.25
C GLY A 127 14.77 -3.53 6.52
N LYS A 128 13.87 -2.61 6.88
CA LYS A 128 12.49 -2.58 6.37
C LYS A 128 12.20 -1.43 5.41
N TRP A 129 13.18 -0.55 5.17
CA TRP A 129 12.95 0.76 4.58
C TRP A 129 13.99 1.13 3.54
N LEU A 130 13.61 2.00 2.61
CA LEU A 130 14.48 2.41 1.51
C LEU A 130 15.77 3.07 2.02
N PRO A 131 16.90 2.85 1.31
CA PRO A 131 18.17 3.44 1.70
C PRO A 131 18.17 4.94 1.45
N ARG A 132 18.75 5.67 2.41
CA ARG A 132 19.01 7.12 2.28
C ARG A 132 20.47 7.34 1.93
N VAL A 133 20.70 8.32 1.07
CA VAL A 133 22.01 8.89 0.78
C VAL A 133 22.02 10.28 1.38
N ASP A 134 22.87 10.50 2.37
CA ASP A 134 22.98 11.79 3.07
C ASP A 134 21.59 12.27 3.56
N GLU A 135 20.90 11.40 4.30
CA GLU A 135 19.58 11.60 4.94
C GLU A 135 18.39 11.69 3.97
N VAL A 136 18.60 11.55 2.66
CA VAL A 136 17.53 11.61 1.65
C VAL A 136 17.40 10.28 0.91
N VAL A 137 16.18 9.73 0.81
CA VAL A 137 15.90 8.61 -0.11
C VAL A 137 15.99 9.13 -1.55
N PRO A 138 16.91 8.62 -2.40
CA PRO A 138 16.99 9.06 -3.78
C PRO A 138 15.74 8.70 -4.60
N ASP A 139 15.28 9.62 -5.47
CA ASP A 139 14.00 9.45 -6.19
C ASP A 139 13.94 8.19 -7.05
N GLU A 140 15.05 7.78 -7.66
CA GLU A 140 15.10 6.56 -8.45
C GLU A 140 14.97 5.28 -7.61
N LEU A 141 15.31 5.32 -6.31
CA LEU A 141 15.09 4.20 -5.39
C LEU A 141 13.66 4.14 -4.86
N LYS A 142 12.87 5.22 -5.02
CA LYS A 142 11.44 5.25 -4.68
C LYS A 142 10.55 4.58 -5.74
N LEU A 143 11.11 4.25 -6.91
CA LEU A 143 10.36 3.69 -8.03
C LEU A 143 9.96 2.24 -7.71
N PRO A 144 8.64 1.92 -7.68
CA PRO A 144 8.18 0.56 -7.38
C PRO A 144 8.55 -0.45 -8.47
N ILE A 145 8.75 0.02 -9.69
CA ILE A 145 9.25 -0.77 -10.81
C ILE A 145 10.45 0.00 -11.38
N PRO A 146 11.69 -0.40 -11.05
CA PRO A 146 12.89 0.19 -11.61
C PRO A 146 12.92 0.04 -13.14
N PRO A 147 13.45 1.04 -13.88
CA PRO A 147 13.66 0.91 -15.32
C PRO A 147 14.71 -0.18 -15.60
N LYS A 148 14.58 -0.84 -16.74
CA LYS A 148 15.39 -2.02 -17.10
C LYS A 148 16.89 -1.76 -17.06
N GLU A 149 17.31 -0.53 -17.38
CA GLU A 149 18.70 -0.10 -17.40
C GLU A 149 19.34 -0.06 -16.00
N ARG A 150 18.53 -0.02 -14.93
CA ARG A 150 18.99 -0.06 -13.53
C ARG A 150 18.89 -1.42 -12.87
N LEU A 151 18.31 -2.41 -13.56
CA LEU A 151 18.14 -3.75 -12.99
C LEU A 151 19.47 -4.52 -13.04
N VAL A 152 19.86 -5.07 -11.89
CA VAL A 152 21.01 -5.96 -11.74
C VAL A 152 20.58 -7.41 -11.96
N ASP A 153 19.52 -7.80 -11.26
CA ASP A 153 18.92 -9.13 -11.32
C ASP A 153 17.50 -9.09 -10.71
N TRP A 154 16.63 -10.01 -11.14
CA TRP A 154 15.23 -10.07 -10.69
C TRP A 154 14.60 -11.41 -11.07
N ASN A 155 13.61 -11.85 -10.29
CA ASN A 155 12.82 -13.05 -10.59
C ASN A 155 11.30 -12.80 -10.64
N VAL A 156 10.89 -11.54 -10.56
CA VAL A 156 9.50 -11.09 -10.63
C VAL A 156 9.35 -9.91 -11.60
N VAL A 157 8.22 -9.83 -12.29
CA VAL A 157 7.85 -8.71 -13.16
C VAL A 157 6.45 -8.23 -12.77
N LEU A 158 6.35 -6.95 -12.43
CA LEU A 158 5.08 -6.29 -12.09
C LEU A 158 4.66 -5.41 -13.25
N LYS A 159 3.40 -5.52 -13.68
CA LYS A 159 2.81 -4.62 -14.67
C LYS A 159 2.13 -3.47 -13.94
N LYS A 160 2.37 -2.25 -14.44
CA LYS A 160 1.71 -1.05 -13.91
C LYS A 160 0.20 -1.12 -14.16
N PRO A 161 -0.61 -0.58 -13.23
CA PRO A 161 -2.04 -0.47 -13.43
C PRO A 161 -2.37 0.48 -14.58
N THR A 162 -3.46 0.18 -15.28
CA THR A 162 -3.93 0.95 -16.43
C THR A 162 -5.32 1.56 -16.24
N GLY A 163 -5.96 1.31 -15.10
CA GLY A 163 -7.25 1.85 -14.75
C GLY A 163 -7.29 3.38 -14.56
N LEU A 164 -8.49 3.89 -14.33
CA LEU A 164 -8.76 5.31 -14.11
C LEU A 164 -9.65 5.50 -12.89
N LEU A 165 -9.48 6.65 -12.23
CA LEU A 165 -10.35 7.05 -11.11
C LEU A 165 -11.82 7.02 -11.52
N LYS A 166 -12.64 6.37 -10.68
CA LYS A 166 -14.08 6.20 -10.87
C LYS A 166 -14.81 7.19 -9.97
N ASN A 167 -15.84 7.86 -10.52
CA ASN A 167 -16.81 8.65 -9.76
C ASN A 167 -18.16 7.89 -9.78
N PRO A 168 -18.43 7.01 -8.81
CA PRO A 168 -19.65 6.22 -8.83
C PRO A 168 -20.89 7.10 -8.66
N VAL A 169 -21.95 6.74 -9.36
CA VAL A 169 -23.30 7.28 -9.15
C VAL A 169 -24.12 6.18 -8.49
N ILE A 170 -24.76 6.50 -7.37
CA ILE A 170 -25.54 5.59 -6.54
C ILE A 170 -26.97 6.12 -6.47
N ASP A 171 -27.94 5.21 -6.56
CA ASP A 171 -29.35 5.55 -6.44
C ASP A 171 -29.70 6.03 -5.03
N LYS A 172 -30.77 6.82 -4.89
CA LYS A 172 -31.16 7.38 -3.59
C LYS A 172 -31.41 6.28 -2.55
N ILE A 173 -30.77 6.42 -1.39
CA ILE A 173 -30.89 5.53 -0.24
C ILE A 173 -31.92 6.12 0.73
N VAL A 174 -32.90 5.31 1.10
CA VAL A 174 -33.83 5.63 2.20
C VAL A 174 -33.29 4.94 3.45
N PRO A 175 -32.74 5.68 4.42
CA PRO A 175 -32.11 5.08 5.58
C PRO A 175 -33.17 4.43 6.47
N ASP A 176 -32.80 3.31 7.09
CA ASP A 176 -33.63 2.65 8.10
C ASP A 176 -33.63 3.39 9.44
N TRP A 177 -32.63 4.25 9.65
CA TRP A 177 -32.35 4.98 10.90
C TRP A 177 -32.12 6.47 10.62
N GLY A 178 -32.40 7.34 11.60
CA GLY A 178 -32.29 8.80 11.49
C GLY A 178 -30.96 9.38 11.98
N GLU A 179 -29.92 8.56 12.10
CA GLU A 179 -28.67 8.90 12.78
C GLU A 179 -27.72 9.72 11.90
N GLY A 180 -26.97 10.64 12.52
CA GLY A 180 -25.95 11.42 11.84
C GLY A 180 -24.63 10.66 11.69
N GLU A 181 -24.15 10.50 10.47
CA GLU A 181 -22.88 9.84 10.14
C GLU A 181 -21.80 10.84 9.70
N ALA A 182 -20.54 10.51 9.99
CA ALA A 182 -19.38 11.12 9.35
C ALA A 182 -18.44 10.06 8.77
N ILE A 183 -17.90 10.34 7.58
CA ILE A 183 -16.86 9.54 6.92
C ILE A 183 -15.61 10.41 6.78
N ILE A 184 -14.53 10.00 7.43
CA ILE A 184 -13.22 10.66 7.38
C ILE A 184 -12.31 9.81 6.49
N VAL A 185 -11.85 10.37 5.38
CA VAL A 185 -10.95 9.71 4.41
C VAL A 185 -9.59 10.40 4.51
N VAL A 186 -8.53 9.63 4.72
CA VAL A 186 -7.20 10.18 5.04
C VAL A 186 -6.15 9.64 4.07
N GLN A 187 -5.39 10.56 3.47
CA GLN A 187 -4.13 10.28 2.78
C GLN A 187 -2.97 10.70 3.68
N GLY A 188 -2.14 9.74 4.11
CA GLY A 188 -1.11 9.97 5.11
C GLY A 188 0.28 10.36 4.57
N LEU A 189 0.60 10.02 3.32
CA LEU A 189 1.95 10.17 2.77
C LEU A 189 2.26 11.61 2.34
N LEU A 190 3.49 12.05 2.54
CA LEU A 190 4.04 13.28 1.98
C LEU A 190 4.51 13.07 0.53
N PRO A 191 4.54 14.13 -0.30
CA PRO A 191 4.96 14.04 -1.71
C PRO A 191 6.36 13.45 -1.94
N SER A 192 7.23 13.53 -0.93
CA SER A 192 8.61 13.02 -0.97
C SER A 192 8.71 11.52 -0.74
N GLU A 193 7.66 10.86 -0.24
CA GLU A 193 7.66 9.45 0.14
C GLU A 193 7.38 8.53 -1.05
N SER A 194 7.91 7.29 -1.00
CA SER A 194 7.62 6.27 -2.02
C SER A 194 6.13 5.93 -2.04
N LEU A 195 5.61 5.56 -3.21
CA LEU A 195 4.20 5.22 -3.46
C LEU A 195 3.19 6.34 -3.14
N TYR A 196 3.65 7.58 -2.99
CA TYR A 196 2.76 8.73 -2.83
C TYR A 196 1.65 8.76 -3.89
N ALA A 197 1.98 8.65 -5.19
CA ALA A 197 0.99 8.66 -6.28
C ALA A 197 -0.08 7.56 -6.15
N ASP A 198 0.30 6.38 -5.65
CA ASP A 198 -0.62 5.25 -5.43
C ASP A 198 -1.56 5.54 -4.25
N SER A 199 -1.03 6.13 -3.17
CA SER A 199 -1.83 6.56 -2.02
C SER A 199 -2.85 7.65 -2.39
N ILE A 200 -2.51 8.54 -3.33
CA ILE A 200 -3.43 9.56 -3.84
C ILE A 200 -4.60 8.91 -4.58
N GLN A 201 -4.34 7.91 -5.41
CA GLN A 201 -5.37 7.18 -6.12
C GLN A 201 -6.28 6.43 -5.13
N SER A 202 -5.68 5.75 -4.15
CA SER A 202 -6.40 5.02 -3.09
C SER A 202 -7.31 5.94 -2.28
N TYR A 203 -6.79 7.08 -1.82
CA TYR A 203 -7.55 8.12 -1.13
C TYR A 203 -8.70 8.64 -1.99
N THR A 204 -8.42 8.95 -3.26
CA THR A 204 -9.42 9.56 -4.15
C THR A 204 -10.54 8.57 -4.47
N GLN A 205 -10.24 7.29 -4.70
CA GLN A 205 -11.26 6.25 -4.92
C GLN A 205 -12.19 6.10 -3.71
N PHE A 206 -11.62 6.03 -2.50
CA PHE A 206 -12.43 5.90 -1.30
C PHE A 206 -13.23 7.19 -1.01
N LEU A 207 -12.65 8.36 -1.27
CA LEU A 207 -13.35 9.64 -1.15
C LEU A 207 -14.53 9.72 -2.13
N ASN A 208 -14.34 9.27 -3.37
CA ASN A 208 -15.40 9.25 -4.39
C ASN A 208 -16.54 8.30 -3.97
N LEU A 209 -16.24 7.14 -3.39
CA LEU A 209 -17.23 6.26 -2.78
C LEU A 209 -17.99 6.96 -1.65
N ALA A 210 -17.27 7.59 -0.71
CA ALA A 210 -17.86 8.29 0.43
C ALA A 210 -18.76 9.45 -0.01
N MET A 211 -18.34 10.23 -1.00
CA MET A 211 -19.14 11.31 -1.59
C MET A 211 -20.39 10.78 -2.30
N ALA A 212 -20.26 9.71 -3.08
CA ALA A 212 -21.41 9.10 -3.74
C ALA A 212 -22.42 8.51 -2.73
N TYR A 213 -21.93 7.89 -1.65
CA TYR A 213 -22.77 7.40 -0.56
C TYR A 213 -23.52 8.55 0.14
N ARG A 214 -22.80 9.64 0.48
CA ARG A 214 -23.41 10.86 1.02
C ARG A 214 -24.49 11.40 0.09
N ASP A 215 -24.20 11.52 -1.20
CA ASP A 215 -25.12 12.10 -2.18
C ASP A 215 -26.35 11.21 -2.43
N ALA A 216 -26.23 9.91 -2.19
CA ALA A 216 -27.35 8.97 -2.21
C ALA A 216 -28.26 9.10 -0.98
N MET A 217 -27.72 9.50 0.17
CA MET A 217 -28.47 9.66 1.43
C MET A 217 -29.31 10.95 1.46
N PRO A 218 -30.28 11.07 2.40
CA PRO A 218 -30.99 12.33 2.63
C PRO A 218 -30.03 13.46 3.04
N GLU A 219 -30.38 14.68 2.68
CA GLU A 219 -29.56 15.87 2.95
C GLU A 219 -29.24 16.01 4.44
N GLY A 220 -27.97 16.26 4.75
CA GLY A 220 -27.49 16.48 6.13
C GLY A 220 -27.23 15.22 6.96
N MET A 221 -27.58 14.02 6.46
CA MET A 221 -27.40 12.77 7.21
C MET A 221 -25.93 12.32 7.28
N VAL A 222 -25.18 12.50 6.20
CA VAL A 222 -23.78 12.09 6.11
C VAL A 222 -22.90 13.31 5.88
N GLU A 223 -21.85 13.44 6.67
CA GLU A 223 -20.74 14.37 6.41
C GLU A 223 -19.51 13.61 5.91
N VAL A 224 -18.77 14.18 4.97
CA VAL A 224 -17.55 13.58 4.43
C VAL A 224 -16.41 14.58 4.58
N GLN A 225 -15.33 14.16 5.23
CA GLN A 225 -14.11 14.94 5.37
C GLN A 225 -12.96 14.22 4.67
N GLY A 226 -12.34 14.88 3.69
CA GLY A 226 -11.05 14.48 3.15
C GLY A 226 -9.91 15.16 3.90
N ILE A 227 -8.91 14.40 4.34
CA ILE A 227 -7.68 14.89 4.98
C ILE A 227 -6.48 14.39 4.17
N PHE A 228 -5.50 15.28 3.95
CA PHE A 228 -4.43 15.05 2.99
C PHE A 228 -3.07 15.52 3.50
N GLY A 229 -2.02 14.76 3.21
CA GLY A 229 -0.62 15.14 3.46
C GLY A 229 -0.38 15.56 4.91
N GLU A 230 0.26 16.71 5.12
CA GLU A 230 0.57 17.26 6.46
C GLU A 230 -0.67 17.41 7.36
N GLY A 231 -1.86 17.62 6.79
CA GLY A 231 -3.10 17.69 7.57
C GLY A 231 -3.44 16.40 8.30
N ALA A 232 -2.94 15.26 7.82
CA ALA A 232 -3.17 13.94 8.41
C ALA A 232 -2.53 13.79 9.80
N ALA A 233 -1.51 14.58 10.14
CA ALA A 233 -0.91 14.60 11.48
C ALA A 233 -1.92 15.00 12.59
N ASN A 234 -3.03 15.67 12.22
CA ASN A 234 -4.09 16.08 13.14
C ASN A 234 -5.30 15.14 13.14
N ILE A 235 -5.17 13.91 12.63
CA ILE A 235 -6.31 12.99 12.45
C ILE A 235 -7.09 12.74 13.75
N LEU A 236 -6.40 12.55 14.88
CA LEU A 236 -7.04 12.25 16.16
C LEU A 236 -7.95 13.41 16.60
N THR A 237 -7.55 14.66 16.32
CA THR A 237 -8.37 15.86 16.56
C THR A 237 -9.62 15.86 15.69
N SER A 238 -9.50 15.51 14.40
CA SER A 238 -10.65 15.40 13.49
C SER A 238 -11.64 14.33 13.94
N ILE A 239 -11.14 13.14 14.32
CA ILE A 239 -11.97 12.06 14.87
C ILE A 239 -12.72 12.52 16.13
N ASN A 240 -12.02 13.12 17.10
CA ASN A 240 -12.64 13.67 18.32
C ASN A 240 -13.77 14.66 17.99
N SER A 241 -13.56 15.53 17.00
CA SER A 241 -14.52 16.58 16.64
C SER A 241 -15.82 16.04 16.03
N TYR A 242 -15.74 14.92 15.30
CA TYR A 242 -16.88 14.24 14.73
C TYR A 242 -17.55 13.31 15.73
N ALA A 243 -16.78 12.55 16.52
CA ALA A 243 -17.31 11.67 17.53
C ALA A 243 -18.16 12.42 18.59
N ALA A 244 -17.82 13.66 18.90
CA ALA A 244 -18.60 14.50 19.80
C ALA A 244 -20.00 14.89 19.26
N LYS A 245 -20.29 14.69 17.96
CA LYS A 245 -21.47 15.24 17.27
C LYS A 245 -22.22 14.21 16.43
N LYS A 246 -21.61 13.07 16.15
CA LYS A 246 -22.12 12.04 15.24
C LYS A 246 -22.29 10.74 16.00
N GLU A 247 -23.31 10.01 15.59
CA GLU A 247 -23.64 8.71 16.14
C GLU A 247 -22.76 7.63 15.49
N ILE A 248 -22.39 7.83 14.21
CA ILE A 248 -21.53 6.92 13.45
C ILE A 248 -20.34 7.71 12.89
N VAL A 249 -19.13 7.19 13.09
CA VAL A 249 -17.90 7.73 12.50
C VAL A 249 -17.12 6.62 11.81
N THR A 250 -17.04 6.69 10.49
CA THR A 250 -16.22 5.81 9.65
C THR A 250 -14.91 6.50 9.32
N VAL A 251 -13.78 5.86 9.62
CA VAL A 251 -12.44 6.38 9.34
C VAL A 251 -11.75 5.42 8.38
N TYR A 252 -11.31 5.94 7.23
CA TYR A 252 -10.44 5.23 6.29
C TYR A 252 -9.09 5.94 6.19
N ILE A 253 -8.00 5.18 6.28
CA ILE A 253 -6.64 5.69 6.19
C ILE A 253 -5.84 4.88 5.18
N ILE A 254 -5.18 5.56 4.23
CA ILE A 254 -4.07 5.00 3.44
C ILE A 254 -2.77 5.65 3.91
N ALA A 255 -1.85 4.83 4.41
CA ALA A 255 -0.62 5.29 5.02
C ALA A 255 0.50 4.26 4.92
N HIS A 256 1.72 4.75 5.10
CA HIS A 256 2.85 3.95 5.50
C HIS A 256 2.70 3.50 6.96
N GLY A 257 3.20 2.32 7.33
CA GLY A 257 3.01 1.78 8.68
C GLY A 257 3.92 0.60 9.02
N ASP A 258 4.02 0.30 10.30
CA ASP A 258 4.71 -0.85 10.90
C ASP A 258 3.79 -1.44 12.00
N THR A 259 4.26 -2.44 12.72
CA THR A 259 3.50 -3.04 13.84
C THR A 259 3.05 -1.95 14.82
N ASP A 260 1.74 -1.85 15.05
CA ASP A 260 1.04 -0.90 15.91
C ASP A 260 1.31 0.59 15.63
N ALA A 261 1.81 0.94 14.44
CA ALA A 261 2.20 2.30 14.10
C ALA A 261 1.92 2.66 12.64
N ILE A 262 1.45 3.88 12.39
CA ILE A 262 1.26 4.44 11.05
C ILE A 262 1.82 5.86 10.97
N ARG A 263 2.33 6.26 9.82
CA ARG A 263 2.88 7.60 9.59
C ARG A 263 1.89 8.46 8.81
N LEU A 264 1.44 9.55 9.42
CA LEU A 264 0.44 10.46 8.88
C LEU A 264 0.98 11.89 8.89
N GLY A 265 1.07 12.52 7.72
CA GLY A 265 1.60 13.88 7.61
C GLY A 265 3.04 14.02 8.12
N GLY A 266 3.83 12.95 8.02
CA GLY A 266 5.20 12.88 8.53
C GLY A 266 5.33 12.48 10.01
N VAL A 267 4.23 12.37 10.76
CA VAL A 267 4.21 12.08 12.21
C VAL A 267 3.74 10.66 12.46
N TRP A 268 4.36 9.97 13.44
CA TRP A 268 3.95 8.64 13.87
C TRP A 268 2.73 8.68 14.79
N HIS A 269 1.74 7.85 14.47
CA HIS A 269 0.59 7.55 15.30
C HIS A 269 0.53 6.08 15.62
N TYR A 270 0.13 5.74 16.84
CA TYR A 270 0.12 4.37 17.34
C TYR A 270 -1.29 3.85 17.56
N ALA A 271 -1.50 2.55 17.44
CA ALA A 271 -2.80 1.89 17.60
C ALA A 271 -3.49 2.27 18.94
N TRP A 272 -2.73 2.30 20.05
CA TRP A 272 -3.23 2.71 21.37
C TRP A 272 -3.79 4.15 21.41
N GLN A 273 -3.30 5.06 20.56
CA GLN A 273 -3.82 6.43 20.49
C GLN A 273 -5.21 6.48 19.87
N PHE A 274 -5.44 5.67 18.81
CA PHE A 274 -6.77 5.51 18.23
C PHE A 274 -7.73 4.85 19.22
N ARG A 275 -7.29 3.77 19.90
CA ARG A 275 -8.05 3.13 20.98
C ARG A 275 -8.47 4.14 22.04
N THR A 276 -7.54 4.99 22.49
CA THR A 276 -7.80 6.04 23.49
C THR A 276 -8.90 7.00 23.02
N VAL A 277 -8.80 7.48 21.78
CA VAL A 277 -9.83 8.35 21.19
C VAL A 277 -11.19 7.65 21.12
N PHE A 278 -11.27 6.45 20.54
CA PHE A 278 -12.55 5.75 20.38
C PHE A 278 -13.20 5.40 21.73
N SER A 279 -12.41 4.98 22.72
CA SER A 279 -12.91 4.69 24.08
C SER A 279 -13.45 5.92 24.81
N SER A 280 -13.08 7.13 24.39
CA SER A 280 -13.58 8.39 24.96
C SER A 280 -15.01 8.75 24.52
N TYR A 281 -15.55 8.05 23.51
CA TYR A 281 -16.88 8.30 22.97
C TYR A 281 -17.71 7.00 22.92
N PRO A 282 -18.06 6.41 24.08
CA PRO A 282 -18.72 5.08 24.13
C PRO A 282 -20.10 5.04 23.46
N LEU A 283 -20.73 6.18 23.21
CA LEU A 283 -22.03 6.26 22.52
C LEU A 283 -21.89 6.41 20.99
N THR A 284 -20.69 6.70 20.48
CA THR A 284 -20.43 6.81 19.04
C THR A 284 -19.94 5.47 18.51
N GLN A 285 -20.59 4.98 17.45
CA GLN A 285 -20.21 3.77 16.74
C GLN A 285 -19.10 4.08 15.72
N PHE A 286 -18.05 3.28 15.72
CA PHE A 286 -16.88 3.47 14.88
C PHE A 286 -16.70 2.35 13.86
N ASN A 287 -16.36 2.73 12.63
CA ASN A 287 -15.77 1.85 11.64
C ASN A 287 -14.35 2.33 11.34
N PHE A 288 -13.37 1.42 11.29
CA PHE A 288 -11.97 1.75 11.03
C PHE A 288 -11.41 0.89 9.89
N LEU A 289 -10.93 1.53 8.83
CA LEU A 289 -10.29 0.88 7.70
C LEU A 289 -8.85 1.37 7.56
N LEU A 290 -7.92 0.44 7.49
CA LEU A 290 -6.49 0.77 7.42
C LEU A 290 -5.78 0.06 6.25
N GLY A 291 -5.47 0.86 5.23
CA GLY A 291 -4.55 0.51 4.16
C GLY A 291 -3.13 0.85 4.56
N SER A 292 -2.41 -0.11 5.13
CA SER A 292 -1.01 0.06 5.53
C SER A 292 -0.31 -1.28 5.71
N CYS A 293 1.02 -1.32 5.60
CA CYS A 293 1.81 -2.48 6.00
C CYS A 293 1.59 -2.77 7.49
N HIS A 294 1.58 -4.04 7.87
CA HIS A 294 1.34 -4.51 9.24
C HIS A 294 -0.01 -4.06 9.83
N SER A 295 -0.95 -3.58 9.01
CA SER A 295 -2.22 -2.97 9.47
C SER A 295 -3.06 -3.89 10.34
N GLY A 296 -2.96 -5.22 10.18
CA GLY A 296 -3.63 -6.21 11.02
C GLY A 296 -3.28 -6.11 12.52
N SER A 297 -2.12 -5.54 12.87
CA SER A 297 -1.71 -5.33 14.27
C SER A 297 -2.66 -4.43 15.06
N PHE A 298 -3.33 -3.48 14.39
CA PHE A 298 -4.31 -2.59 15.02
C PHE A 298 -5.58 -3.31 15.50
N ILE A 299 -5.89 -4.52 15.01
CA ILE A 299 -7.15 -5.19 15.33
C ILE A 299 -7.24 -5.51 16.82
N ASP A 300 -6.17 -6.02 17.43
CA ASP A 300 -6.18 -6.44 18.83
C ASP A 300 -6.32 -5.24 19.80
N ASP A 301 -5.82 -4.08 19.42
CA ASP A 301 -6.02 -2.83 20.15
C ASP A 301 -7.45 -2.30 20.05
N LEU A 302 -8.22 -2.66 19.02
CA LEU A 302 -9.53 -2.07 18.75
C LEU A 302 -10.70 -3.02 19.03
N ASN A 303 -10.49 -4.34 18.92
CA ASN A 303 -11.56 -5.34 18.99
C ASN A 303 -12.22 -5.46 20.37
N THR A 304 -11.59 -4.97 21.43
CA THR A 304 -12.18 -5.03 22.79
C THR A 304 -13.11 -3.84 23.09
N LEU A 305 -13.25 -2.88 22.19
CA LEU A 305 -14.09 -1.69 22.41
C LEU A 305 -15.52 -1.97 21.93
N GLU A 306 -16.50 -1.84 22.83
CA GLU A 306 -17.92 -2.13 22.53
C GLU A 306 -18.51 -1.26 21.41
N ASN A 307 -17.93 -0.08 21.19
CA ASN A 307 -18.36 0.90 20.22
C ASN A 307 -17.57 0.83 18.89
N ILE A 308 -16.65 -0.12 18.74
CA ILE A 308 -16.01 -0.43 17.45
C ILE A 308 -16.83 -1.51 16.76
N ARG A 309 -17.46 -1.16 15.63
CA ARG A 309 -18.34 -2.06 14.89
C ARG A 309 -17.58 -2.87 13.86
N THR A 310 -16.79 -2.21 13.03
CA THR A 310 -16.03 -2.85 11.96
C THR A 310 -14.59 -2.36 11.98
N VAL A 311 -13.63 -3.28 11.91
CA VAL A 311 -12.23 -2.97 11.57
C VAL A 311 -11.85 -3.79 10.35
N LEU A 312 -11.36 -3.17 9.28
CA LEU A 312 -10.83 -3.87 8.10
C LEU A 312 -9.40 -3.42 7.82
N THR A 313 -8.51 -4.35 7.53
CA THR A 313 -7.09 -4.07 7.29
C THR A 313 -6.61 -4.71 6.00
N ALA A 314 -5.62 -4.08 5.36
CA ALA A 314 -5.08 -4.55 4.08
C ALA A 314 -4.27 -5.85 4.16
N CYS A 315 -3.70 -6.14 5.33
CA CYS A 315 -2.84 -7.31 5.53
C CYS A 315 -2.83 -7.75 7.00
N ARG A 316 -2.17 -8.87 7.30
CA ARG A 316 -1.89 -9.32 8.68
C ARG A 316 -0.82 -8.47 9.36
N GLU A 317 -0.67 -8.68 10.66
CA GLU A 317 0.34 -8.03 11.51
C GLU A 317 1.79 -8.17 11.02
N GLN A 318 2.14 -9.23 10.28
CA GLN A 318 3.51 -9.50 9.81
C GLN A 318 3.60 -9.56 8.28
N GLU A 319 2.79 -8.76 7.58
CA GLU A 319 2.71 -8.72 6.11
C GLU A 319 2.75 -7.28 5.58
N GLY A 320 3.22 -7.11 4.34
CA GLY A 320 3.12 -5.86 3.61
C GLY A 320 1.72 -5.63 3.04
N ALA A 321 1.31 -4.37 2.92
CA ALA A 321 0.22 -3.97 2.02
C ALA A 321 0.83 -3.65 0.65
N THR A 322 0.08 -3.80 -0.42
CA THR A 322 0.62 -3.73 -1.78
C THR A 322 0.00 -2.61 -2.61
N ARG A 323 0.81 -2.07 -3.52
CA ARG A 323 0.33 -1.19 -4.59
C ARG A 323 -0.48 -1.96 -5.61
N ASP A 324 -1.28 -1.23 -6.36
CA ASP A 324 -2.01 -1.73 -7.53
C ASP A 324 -1.08 -2.31 -8.62
N MET A 325 -1.50 -3.42 -9.20
CA MET A 325 -0.87 -4.21 -10.25
C MET A 325 -1.87 -5.02 -11.11
N ASP A 326 -2.07 -4.60 -12.36
CA ASP A 326 -2.90 -5.35 -13.33
C ASP A 326 -2.40 -6.78 -13.63
N GLN A 327 -1.12 -7.06 -13.42
CA GLN A 327 -0.50 -8.34 -13.75
C GLN A 327 0.81 -8.55 -12.99
N ARG A 328 1.05 -9.79 -12.58
CA ARG A 328 2.31 -10.24 -11.99
C ARG A 328 2.81 -11.52 -12.64
N TYR A 329 4.09 -11.54 -12.98
CA TYR A 329 4.82 -12.73 -13.41
C TYR A 329 5.92 -13.07 -12.41
N SER A 330 6.05 -14.34 -12.02
CA SER A 330 7.03 -14.80 -11.04
C SER A 330 7.71 -16.09 -11.49
N LEU A 331 9.03 -16.17 -11.37
CA LEU A 331 9.80 -17.40 -11.65
C LEU A 331 9.83 -18.39 -10.49
N VAL A 332 9.39 -17.97 -9.30
CA VAL A 332 9.52 -18.76 -8.06
C VAL A 332 8.19 -19.01 -7.35
N SER A 333 7.15 -18.24 -7.70
CA SER A 333 5.78 -18.46 -7.21
C SER A 333 5.14 -19.64 -7.94
N PRO A 334 4.26 -20.44 -7.29
CA PRO A 334 3.45 -21.44 -7.99
C PRO A 334 2.51 -20.83 -9.05
N TYR A 335 2.39 -19.51 -9.06
CA TYR A 335 1.61 -18.75 -10.03
C TYR A 335 2.56 -18.01 -10.99
N GLU A 336 2.92 -18.66 -12.10
CA GLU A 336 3.85 -18.09 -13.09
C GLU A 336 3.33 -16.77 -13.66
N LEU A 337 2.03 -16.70 -14.01
CA LEU A 337 1.39 -15.49 -14.50
C LEU A 337 0.01 -15.32 -13.85
N MET A 338 -0.22 -14.19 -13.21
CA MET A 338 -1.52 -13.84 -12.62
C MET A 338 -1.99 -12.51 -13.16
N ASN A 339 -3.25 -12.48 -13.59
CA ASN A 339 -3.91 -11.28 -14.07
C ASN A 339 -4.86 -10.78 -13.00
N ASP A 340 -4.92 -9.46 -12.88
CA ASP A 340 -5.96 -8.85 -12.09
C ASP A 340 -7.35 -9.12 -12.71
N PHE A 341 -8.36 -9.38 -11.86
CA PHE A 341 -9.73 -9.60 -12.32
C PHE A 341 -10.47 -8.27 -12.54
N ASN A 342 -9.95 -7.18 -11.98
CA ASN A 342 -10.53 -5.84 -12.06
C ASN A 342 -9.54 -4.76 -12.55
N PRO A 343 -8.77 -4.97 -13.65
CA PRO A 343 -7.63 -4.14 -14.08
C PRO A 343 -7.97 -2.70 -14.51
N SER A 344 -9.22 -2.30 -14.31
CA SER A 344 -9.75 -0.96 -14.51
C SER A 344 -9.74 -0.13 -13.21
N ASP A 345 -9.43 -0.74 -12.08
CA ASP A 345 -9.32 -0.09 -10.79
C ASP A 345 -7.99 0.69 -10.66
N VAL A 346 -7.88 1.43 -9.57
CA VAL A 346 -6.72 2.28 -9.28
C VAL A 346 -6.53 2.41 -7.77
N GLY A 347 -5.28 2.58 -7.36
CA GLY A 347 -4.89 2.66 -5.94
C GLY A 347 -4.71 1.27 -5.32
N SER A 348 -4.12 1.22 -4.13
CA SER A 348 -3.69 -0.01 -3.47
C SER A 348 -4.70 -1.15 -3.58
N GLU A 349 -4.20 -2.33 -3.92
CA GLU A 349 -4.92 -3.57 -4.25
C GLU A 349 -6.14 -3.83 -3.37
N TRP A 350 -5.94 -3.75 -2.07
CA TRP A 350 -6.99 -4.02 -1.10
C TRP A 350 -8.10 -2.96 -1.14
N THR A 351 -7.70 -1.67 -1.11
CA THR A 351 -8.65 -0.55 -1.12
C THR A 351 -9.46 -0.55 -2.40
N SER A 352 -8.81 -0.69 -3.55
CA SER A 352 -9.47 -0.65 -4.84
C SER A 352 -10.49 -1.78 -4.97
N SER A 353 -10.15 -2.98 -4.50
CA SER A 353 -11.05 -4.15 -4.44
C SER A 353 -12.26 -3.93 -3.53
N ILE A 354 -12.07 -3.37 -2.32
CA ILE A 354 -13.20 -3.03 -1.42
C ILE A 354 -14.10 -1.96 -2.03
N VAL A 355 -13.51 -0.93 -2.67
CA VAL A 355 -14.29 0.12 -3.33
C VAL A 355 -15.14 -0.46 -4.46
N ASP A 356 -14.57 -1.32 -5.31
CA ASP A 356 -15.32 -1.94 -6.41
C ASP A 356 -16.44 -2.85 -5.90
N GLY A 357 -16.16 -3.61 -4.83
CA GLY A 357 -17.17 -4.36 -4.08
C GLY A 357 -18.30 -3.46 -3.56
N ALA A 358 -17.99 -2.42 -2.78
CA ALA A 358 -18.98 -1.51 -2.21
C ALA A 358 -19.84 -0.81 -3.27
N VAL A 359 -19.21 -0.31 -4.34
CA VAL A 359 -19.91 0.34 -5.46
C VAL A 359 -20.86 -0.63 -6.16
N SER A 360 -20.42 -1.87 -6.38
CA SER A 360 -21.23 -2.89 -7.04
C SER A 360 -22.47 -3.25 -6.21
N ILE A 361 -22.29 -3.38 -4.89
CA ILE A 361 -23.38 -3.64 -3.94
C ILE A 361 -24.39 -2.50 -3.93
N LEU A 362 -23.91 -1.25 -3.84
CA LEU A 362 -24.76 -0.06 -3.78
C LEU A 362 -25.55 0.18 -5.08
N LYS A 363 -25.07 -0.36 -6.21
CA LYS A 363 -25.75 -0.28 -7.51
C LYS A 363 -26.71 -1.43 -7.78
N ASP A 364 -26.70 -2.49 -6.97
CA ASP A 364 -27.63 -3.61 -7.08
C ASP A 364 -28.64 -3.55 -5.92
N PRO A 365 -29.91 -3.15 -6.19
CA PRO A 365 -30.94 -3.06 -5.16
C PRO A 365 -31.16 -4.37 -4.41
N THR A 366 -30.97 -5.52 -5.05
CA THR A 366 -31.11 -6.84 -4.40
C THR A 366 -30.04 -7.03 -3.35
N GLN A 367 -28.79 -6.74 -3.70
CA GLN A 367 -27.65 -6.89 -2.80
C GLN A 367 -27.65 -5.85 -1.69
N PHE A 368 -27.99 -4.60 -2.00
CA PHE A 368 -28.11 -3.57 -0.98
C PHE A 368 -29.26 -3.84 -0.01
N ASN A 369 -30.38 -4.41 -0.47
CA ASN A 369 -31.44 -4.85 0.43
C ASN A 369 -30.98 -5.96 1.39
N LEU A 370 -30.07 -6.84 0.97
CA LEU A 370 -29.44 -7.82 1.87
C LEU A 370 -28.53 -7.15 2.90
N VAL A 371 -27.77 -6.12 2.50
CA VAL A 371 -26.98 -5.31 3.45
C VAL A 371 -27.88 -4.70 4.52
N ARG A 372 -29.00 -4.09 4.12
CA ARG A 372 -29.97 -3.47 5.04
C ARG A 372 -30.67 -4.49 5.94
N ALA A 373 -31.06 -5.63 5.38
CA ALA A 373 -31.67 -6.69 6.17
C ALA A 373 -30.71 -7.20 7.25
N ASP A 374 -29.45 -7.47 6.87
CA ASP A 374 -28.43 -7.91 7.81
C ASP A 374 -28.10 -6.82 8.84
N SER A 375 -28.04 -5.54 8.46
CA SER A 375 -27.78 -4.46 9.42
C SER A 375 -28.86 -4.38 10.51
N VAL A 376 -30.12 -4.61 10.15
CA VAL A 376 -31.23 -4.70 11.13
C VAL A 376 -31.15 -5.97 11.98
N ILE A 377 -30.81 -7.12 11.38
CA ILE A 377 -30.70 -8.40 12.10
C ILE A 377 -29.60 -8.34 13.17
N TYR A 378 -28.46 -7.74 12.84
CA TYR A 378 -27.30 -7.67 13.74
C TYR A 378 -27.26 -6.39 14.59
N ASP A 379 -28.23 -5.49 14.44
CA ASP A 379 -28.32 -4.20 15.14
C ASP A 379 -27.03 -3.36 15.01
N VAL A 380 -26.61 -3.16 13.76
CA VAL A 380 -25.40 -2.38 13.42
C VAL A 380 -25.68 -1.35 12.33
N PRO A 381 -24.86 -0.29 12.22
CA PRO A 381 -25.01 0.69 11.15
C PRO A 381 -24.99 0.04 9.76
N VAL A 382 -25.80 0.56 8.84
CA VAL A 382 -25.83 0.10 7.42
C VAL A 382 -24.43 0.18 6.82
N THR A 383 -23.67 1.23 7.11
CA THR A 383 -22.29 1.40 6.63
C THR A 383 -21.38 0.30 7.19
N SER A 384 -21.51 -0.10 8.46
CA SER A 384 -20.72 -1.21 9.04
C SER A 384 -20.96 -2.52 8.28
N MET A 385 -22.22 -2.84 7.98
CA MET A 385 -22.59 -4.03 7.22
C MET A 385 -22.15 -3.94 5.75
N LEU A 386 -22.30 -2.77 5.12
CA LEU A 386 -21.83 -2.52 3.75
C LEU A 386 -20.33 -2.79 3.63
N LEU A 387 -19.52 -2.25 4.55
CA LEU A 387 -18.07 -2.43 4.55
C LEU A 387 -17.69 -3.90 4.74
N LYS A 388 -18.37 -4.60 5.65
CA LYS A 388 -18.18 -6.05 5.85
C LYS A 388 -18.49 -6.85 4.59
N LYS A 389 -19.60 -6.55 3.90
CA LYS A 389 -19.99 -7.23 2.67
C LYS A 389 -19.10 -6.86 1.49
N ALA A 390 -18.65 -5.61 1.41
CA ALA A 390 -17.68 -5.15 0.43
C ALA A 390 -16.32 -5.86 0.59
N HIS A 391 -15.85 -6.05 1.82
CA HIS A 391 -14.67 -6.87 2.11
C HIS A 391 -14.85 -8.33 1.68
N MET A 392 -16.02 -8.93 1.98
CA MET A 392 -16.31 -10.29 1.50
C MET A 392 -16.39 -10.36 -0.04
N ALA A 393 -16.97 -9.36 -0.69
CA ALA A 393 -17.06 -9.27 -2.15
C ALA A 393 -15.68 -9.15 -2.80
N ALA A 394 -14.83 -8.27 -2.26
CA ALA A 394 -13.44 -8.07 -2.68
C ALA A 394 -12.64 -9.39 -2.66
N LEU A 395 -12.89 -10.26 -1.68
CA LEU A 395 -12.20 -11.54 -1.53
C LEU A 395 -12.92 -12.72 -2.19
N GLY A 396 -14.02 -12.49 -2.93
CA GLY A 396 -14.79 -13.57 -3.56
C GLY A 396 -15.51 -14.50 -2.56
N ASN A 397 -15.76 -14.01 -1.35
CA ASN A 397 -16.30 -14.77 -0.22
C ASN A 397 -17.78 -14.47 0.07
N TRP A 398 -18.50 -13.80 -0.84
CA TRP A 398 -19.93 -13.53 -0.70
C TRP A 398 -20.78 -14.22 -1.77
N ALA A 399 -20.89 -15.54 -1.66
CA ALA A 399 -21.68 -16.36 -2.56
C ALA A 399 -23.20 -16.11 -2.42
N PRO A 400 -23.98 -16.23 -3.51
CA PRO A 400 -23.56 -16.53 -4.88
C PRO A 400 -23.13 -15.29 -5.70
N TYR A 401 -23.14 -14.09 -5.11
CA TYR A 401 -22.98 -12.82 -5.83
C TYR A 401 -21.53 -12.54 -6.24
N TYR A 402 -20.58 -12.88 -5.37
CA TYR A 402 -19.15 -12.64 -5.58
C TYR A 402 -18.38 -13.92 -5.28
N SER A 403 -17.74 -14.46 -6.31
CA SER A 403 -16.92 -15.68 -6.23
C SER A 403 -15.49 -15.48 -6.76
N GLU A 404 -15.23 -14.32 -7.36
CA GLU A 404 -13.90 -13.92 -7.81
C GLU A 404 -13.23 -13.09 -6.71
N ASN A 405 -12.02 -13.47 -6.33
CA ASN A 405 -11.18 -12.68 -5.44
C ASN A 405 -10.49 -11.58 -6.26
N LEU A 406 -10.96 -10.35 -6.08
CA LEU A 406 -10.49 -9.16 -6.80
C LEU A 406 -9.09 -8.77 -6.34
N ASP A 407 -8.76 -8.98 -5.06
CA ASP A 407 -7.44 -8.65 -4.51
C ASP A 407 -6.36 -9.58 -5.07
N LEU A 408 -5.58 -9.10 -6.05
CA LEU A 408 -4.55 -9.91 -6.69
C LEU A 408 -3.47 -10.30 -5.69
N SER A 409 -3.14 -9.41 -4.76
CA SER A 409 -2.13 -9.65 -3.72
C SER A 409 -2.53 -10.77 -2.77
N ASN A 410 -3.82 -10.90 -2.48
CA ASN A 410 -4.34 -12.03 -1.74
C ASN A 410 -4.28 -13.34 -2.53
N ARG A 411 -4.63 -13.32 -3.83
CA ARG A 411 -4.56 -14.51 -4.69
C ARG A 411 -3.15 -15.07 -4.84
N ILE A 412 -2.13 -14.23 -4.81
CA ILE A 412 -0.72 -14.63 -4.90
C ILE A 412 -0.07 -14.91 -3.53
N GLY A 413 -0.82 -14.74 -2.43
CA GLY A 413 -0.34 -15.01 -1.07
C GLY A 413 0.65 -13.98 -0.54
N LYS A 414 0.57 -12.72 -1.00
CA LYS A 414 1.42 -11.61 -0.53
C LYS A 414 0.81 -10.86 0.65
N SER A 415 -0.51 -10.71 0.65
CA SER A 415 -1.25 -10.06 1.74
C SER A 415 -2.49 -10.86 2.07
N VAL A 416 -2.85 -10.92 3.34
CA VAL A 416 -4.12 -11.47 3.79
C VAL A 416 -4.90 -10.37 4.51
N PRO A 417 -5.85 -9.71 3.81
CA PRO A 417 -6.73 -8.76 4.45
C PRO A 417 -7.46 -9.38 5.65
N LEU A 418 -7.52 -8.64 6.75
CA LEU A 418 -8.23 -9.07 7.95
C LEU A 418 -9.47 -8.23 8.18
N LYS A 419 -10.38 -8.79 8.99
CA LYS A 419 -11.57 -8.12 9.47
C LYS A 419 -11.82 -8.44 10.94
N TYR A 420 -12.41 -7.48 11.63
CA TYR A 420 -13.15 -7.67 12.87
C TYR A 420 -14.53 -7.04 12.72
N CYS A 421 -15.56 -7.75 13.17
CA CYS A 421 -16.93 -7.27 13.19
C CYS A 421 -17.52 -7.65 14.56
N SER A 422 -17.95 -6.66 15.33
CA SER A 422 -18.41 -6.86 16.74
C SER A 422 -19.61 -7.80 16.92
N TRP A 423 -20.26 -8.19 15.83
CA TRP A 423 -21.46 -9.04 15.81
C TRP A 423 -21.21 -10.46 15.28
N GLU A 424 -19.95 -10.81 14.93
CA GLU A 424 -19.57 -12.14 14.43
C GLU A 424 -19.14 -13.12 15.54
#